data_AF-A0A9E2GBA9-F1
#
_entry.id   AF-A0A9E2GBA9-F1
#
_cell.length_a   1.000
_cell.length_b   1.000
_cell.length_c   1.000
_cell.angle_alpha   90.00
_cell.angle_beta   90.00
_cell.angle_gamma   90.00
#
_symmetry.space_group_name_H-M   'P 1'
#
loop_
_entity.id
_entity.type
_entity.pdbx_description
1 polymer ?
#
loop_
_entity_poly.entity_id
_entity_poly.type
_entity_poly.pdbx_seq_one_letter_code
_entity_poly.pdbx_strand_id
1 'polypeptide(L)'
;MKANEFIELIEIKQEEIDKAKHYLDLKGVNLHHSIYSYLSSYTASKIKYCEIASTYRYDKRIRKVLYKYIGLLEEKIRAYIDNNYSDKMDQLNLTAKIAKTLKSEKVLYKALDKTLFSDLIAQVLDLSEEDIHTIFPDTIFEPKNLKALAELRNAVSHNRFLLNYLDFKECNIDSSISGSLHANLTNLANHLEKSIKQSFINEINSCSAFEEHDGSSNPFQTEWILPTFVKIVL
;
A
#
# COMPACT_ATOMS: atom_id res chain seq x y z
N MET A 1 17.32 19.85 -8.39
CA MET A 1 18.31 19.63 -7.31
C MET A 1 19.31 18.60 -7.77
N LYS A 2 20.61 18.88 -7.62
CA LYS A 2 21.71 17.95 -7.90
C LYS A 2 22.10 17.16 -6.65
N ALA A 3 22.81 16.06 -6.82
CA ALA A 3 23.20 15.18 -5.70
C ALA A 3 24.06 15.91 -4.65
N ASN A 4 25.02 16.75 -5.08
CA ASN A 4 25.88 17.50 -4.16
C ASN A 4 25.08 18.52 -3.33
N GLU A 5 24.14 19.23 -3.96
CA GLU A 5 23.22 20.17 -3.27
C GLU A 5 22.41 19.46 -2.19
N PHE A 6 21.96 18.23 -2.46
CA PHE A 6 21.24 17.43 -1.48
C PHE A 6 22.13 16.95 -0.33
N ILE A 7 23.37 16.55 -0.60
CA ILE A 7 24.32 16.10 0.42
C ILE A 7 24.67 17.24 1.40
N GLU A 8 24.79 18.47 0.90
CA GLU A 8 25.05 19.66 1.75
C GLU A 8 23.87 20.01 2.67
N LEU A 9 22.63 19.71 2.22
CA LEU A 9 21.39 19.98 2.95
C LEU A 9 21.22 19.12 4.21
N ILE A 10 21.76 17.91 4.22
CA ILE A 10 21.53 16.90 5.27
C ILE A 10 22.70 16.81 6.25
N GLU A 11 22.47 16.19 7.40
CA GLU A 11 23.55 15.70 8.26
C GLU A 11 23.97 14.31 7.79
N ILE A 12 25.25 14.10 7.48
CA ILE A 12 25.73 12.82 6.94
C ILE A 12 27.13 12.51 7.48
N LYS A 13 27.33 11.25 7.90
CA LYS A 13 28.65 10.77 8.32
C LYS A 13 29.53 10.52 7.10
N GLN A 14 30.85 10.69 7.24
CA GLN A 14 31.78 10.57 6.13
C GLN A 14 31.70 9.18 5.45
N GLU A 15 31.53 8.12 6.23
CA GLU A 15 31.38 6.74 5.77
C GLU A 15 30.04 6.44 5.07
N GLU A 16 29.06 7.34 5.16
CA GLU A 16 27.76 7.20 4.51
C GLU A 16 27.69 7.95 3.17
N ILE A 17 28.64 8.81 2.85
CA ILE A 17 28.61 9.65 1.63
C ILE A 17 28.54 8.80 0.37
N ASP A 18 29.36 7.75 0.27
CA ASP A 18 29.36 6.89 -0.92
C ASP A 18 28.08 6.04 -1.00
N LYS A 19 27.53 5.65 0.15
CA LYS A 19 26.22 4.98 0.24
C LYS A 19 25.09 5.90 -0.24
N ALA A 20 25.16 7.17 0.16
CA ALA A 20 24.21 8.19 -0.26
C ALA A 20 24.29 8.43 -1.77
N LYS A 21 25.49 8.64 -2.31
CA LYS A 21 25.70 8.80 -3.76
C LYS A 21 25.16 7.61 -4.55
N HIS A 22 25.43 6.38 -4.10
CA HIS A 22 24.92 5.16 -4.74
C HIS A 22 23.39 5.17 -4.84
N TYR A 23 22.67 5.46 -3.75
CA TYR A 23 21.21 5.46 -3.78
C TYR A 23 20.60 6.70 -4.45
N LEU A 24 21.26 7.86 -4.37
CA LEU A 24 20.84 9.06 -5.10
C LEU A 24 20.86 8.82 -6.62
N ASP A 25 21.86 8.08 -7.11
CA ASP A 25 21.94 7.66 -8.51
C ASP A 25 20.87 6.61 -8.83
N LEU A 26 20.77 5.56 -8.02
CA LEU A 26 19.84 4.43 -8.27
C LEU A 26 18.35 4.82 -8.20
N LYS A 27 17.98 5.70 -7.26
CA LYS A 27 16.57 6.00 -6.95
C LYS A 27 16.19 7.45 -7.25
N GLY A 28 17.15 8.29 -7.62
CA GLY A 28 16.95 9.69 -7.92
C GLY A 28 17.03 10.61 -6.69
N VAL A 29 17.58 11.79 -6.90
CA VAL A 29 17.73 12.87 -5.90
C VAL A 29 16.37 13.39 -5.43
N ASN A 30 15.41 13.54 -6.34
CA ASN A 30 14.08 14.09 -6.01
C ASN A 30 13.29 13.20 -5.03
N LEU A 31 13.45 11.88 -5.10
CA LEU A 31 12.83 10.97 -4.14
C LEU A 31 13.41 11.20 -2.73
N HIS A 32 14.74 11.24 -2.63
CA HIS A 32 15.42 11.49 -1.35
C HIS A 32 15.06 12.87 -0.78
N HIS A 33 14.99 13.89 -1.64
CA HIS A 33 14.54 15.22 -1.25
C HIS A 33 13.09 15.20 -0.76
N SER A 34 12.18 14.47 -1.41
CA SER A 34 10.80 14.34 -0.91
C SER A 34 10.73 13.72 0.48
N ILE A 35 11.57 12.72 0.77
CA ILE A 35 11.64 12.09 2.09
C ILE A 35 12.24 13.06 3.11
N TYR A 36 13.29 13.79 2.73
CA TYR A 36 13.84 14.87 3.56
C TYR A 36 12.78 15.91 3.90
N SER A 37 12.04 16.42 2.90
CA SER A 37 10.97 17.39 3.11
C SER A 37 9.90 16.86 4.06
N TYR A 38 9.46 15.62 3.86
CA TYR A 38 8.54 14.93 4.75
C TYR A 38 9.07 14.84 6.19
N LEU A 39 10.34 14.48 6.40
CA LEU A 39 10.91 14.41 7.75
C LEU A 39 11.07 15.80 8.38
N SER A 40 11.50 16.79 7.60
CA SER A 40 11.72 18.17 8.06
C SER A 40 10.42 18.88 8.48
N SER A 41 9.24 18.42 8.02
CA SER A 41 7.98 19.00 8.49
C SER A 41 7.64 18.64 9.94
N TYR A 42 8.31 17.66 10.53
CA TYR A 42 8.08 17.22 11.93
C TYR A 42 9.13 17.74 12.91
N THR A 43 10.25 18.29 12.44
CA THR A 43 11.33 18.72 13.33
C THR A 43 12.14 19.87 12.73
N ALA A 44 12.58 20.77 13.61
CA ALA A 44 13.52 21.84 13.26
C ALA A 44 14.99 21.37 13.26
N SER A 45 15.27 20.15 13.73
CA SER A 45 16.61 19.57 13.72
C SER A 45 17.07 19.22 12.32
N LYS A 46 18.39 19.25 12.09
CA LYS A 46 18.96 18.80 10.82
C LYS A 46 18.71 17.29 10.67
N ILE A 47 18.17 16.89 9.52
CA ILE A 47 17.83 15.48 9.24
C ILE A 47 19.09 14.71 8.86
N LYS A 48 19.28 13.53 9.45
CA LYS A 48 20.40 12.64 9.15
C LYS A 48 20.12 11.77 7.93
N TYR A 49 21.16 11.46 7.14
CA TYR A 49 21.00 10.58 5.98
C TYR A 49 20.45 9.19 6.36
N CYS A 50 20.93 8.62 7.47
CA CYS A 50 20.44 7.34 7.99
C CYS A 50 18.94 7.36 8.32
N GLU A 51 18.37 8.51 8.71
CA GLU A 51 16.93 8.67 8.95
C GLU A 51 16.14 8.65 7.64
N ILE A 52 16.61 9.37 6.63
CA ILE A 52 16.03 9.33 5.26
C ILE A 52 16.04 7.90 4.71
N ALA A 53 17.18 7.22 4.82
CA ALA A 53 17.35 5.85 4.34
C ALA A 53 16.46 4.85 5.11
N SER A 54 16.34 5.00 6.43
CA SER A 54 15.49 4.15 7.28
C SER A 54 14.01 4.38 7.01
N THR A 55 13.57 5.63 6.86
CA THR A 55 12.20 5.97 6.48
C THR A 55 11.84 5.40 5.10
N TYR A 56 12.75 5.45 4.12
CA TYR A 56 12.52 4.81 2.83
C TYR A 56 12.37 3.28 2.94
N ARG A 57 13.23 2.62 3.73
CA ARG A 57 13.15 1.17 3.95
C ARG A 57 11.87 0.78 4.70
N TYR A 58 11.47 1.56 5.70
CA TYR A 58 10.24 1.38 6.45
C TYR A 58 9.00 1.45 5.53
N ASP A 59 8.93 2.47 4.68
CA ASP A 59 7.87 2.61 3.68
C ASP A 59 7.86 1.44 2.67
N LYS A 60 9.03 0.92 2.28
CA LYS A 60 9.14 -0.30 1.47
C LYS A 60 8.63 -1.55 2.20
N ARG A 61 8.88 -1.68 3.51
CA ARG A 61 8.34 -2.78 4.33
C ARG A 61 6.81 -2.72 4.36
N ILE A 62 6.24 -1.54 4.59
CA ILE A 62 4.78 -1.34 4.54
C ILE A 62 4.23 -1.76 3.17
N ARG A 63 4.82 -1.29 2.06
CA ARG A 63 4.38 -1.69 0.71
C ARG A 63 4.43 -3.21 0.49
N LYS A 64 5.44 -3.90 1.03
CA LYS A 64 5.56 -5.36 0.90
C LYS A 64 4.41 -6.07 1.62
N VAL A 65 4.08 -5.64 2.84
CA VAL A 65 2.91 -6.14 3.58
C VAL A 65 1.64 -5.86 2.79
N LEU A 66 1.45 -4.63 2.31
CA LEU A 66 0.27 -4.27 1.54
C LEU A 66 0.11 -5.09 0.26
N TYR A 67 1.19 -5.33 -0.47
CA TYR A 67 1.16 -6.16 -1.68
C TYR A 67 0.60 -7.57 -1.38
N LYS A 68 1.03 -8.18 -0.28
CA LYS A 68 0.55 -9.49 0.18
C LYS A 68 -0.95 -9.48 0.48
N TYR A 69 -1.42 -8.54 1.31
CA TYR A 69 -2.80 -8.55 1.79
C TYR A 69 -3.81 -8.01 0.78
N ILE A 70 -3.42 -7.05 -0.06
CA ILE A 70 -4.24 -6.59 -1.17
C ILE A 70 -4.36 -7.68 -2.23
N GLY A 71 -3.26 -8.38 -2.54
CA GLY A 71 -3.29 -9.54 -3.44
C GLY A 71 -4.26 -10.62 -2.97
N LEU A 72 -4.20 -10.97 -1.68
CA LEU A 72 -5.13 -11.92 -1.07
C LEU A 72 -6.60 -11.46 -1.16
N LEU A 73 -6.87 -10.18 -0.91
CA LEU A 73 -8.22 -9.63 -1.04
C LEU A 73 -8.71 -9.68 -2.49
N GLU A 74 -7.85 -9.32 -3.45
CA GLU A 74 -8.14 -9.36 -4.88
C GLU A 74 -8.47 -10.80 -5.34
N GLU A 75 -7.69 -11.79 -4.89
CA GLU A 75 -7.93 -13.22 -5.13
C GLU A 75 -9.26 -13.70 -4.53
N LYS A 76 -9.55 -13.32 -3.27
CA LYS A 76 -10.81 -13.67 -2.59
C LYS A 76 -12.03 -13.17 -3.37
N ILE A 77 -12.01 -11.91 -3.83
CA ILE A 77 -13.11 -11.34 -4.59
C ILE A 77 -13.31 -12.10 -5.91
N ARG A 78 -12.23 -12.39 -6.64
CA ARG A 78 -12.32 -13.16 -7.89
C ARG A 78 -12.88 -14.56 -7.65
N ALA A 79 -12.38 -15.26 -6.63
CA ALA A 79 -12.83 -16.60 -6.28
C ALA A 79 -14.31 -16.60 -5.91
N TYR A 80 -14.78 -15.62 -5.14
CA TYR A 80 -16.19 -15.49 -4.81
C TYR A 80 -17.06 -15.35 -6.05
N ILE A 81 -16.73 -14.42 -6.95
CA ILE A 81 -17.52 -14.16 -8.16
C ILE A 81 -17.51 -15.40 -9.06
N ASP A 82 -16.36 -16.03 -9.27
CA ASP A 82 -16.25 -17.21 -10.14
C ASP A 82 -17.01 -18.42 -9.58
N ASN A 83 -16.83 -18.74 -8.29
CA ASN A 83 -17.50 -19.86 -7.65
C ASN A 83 -19.02 -19.72 -7.64
N ASN A 84 -19.53 -18.48 -7.48
CA ASN A 84 -20.96 -18.25 -7.45
C ASN A 84 -21.55 -18.11 -8.85
N TYR A 85 -20.85 -17.56 -9.84
CA TYR A 85 -21.48 -17.13 -11.09
C TYR A 85 -20.98 -17.81 -12.37
N SER A 86 -19.94 -18.65 -12.30
CA SER A 86 -19.37 -19.33 -13.48
C SER A 86 -20.41 -20.14 -14.29
N ASP A 87 -21.30 -20.86 -13.61
CA ASP A 87 -22.35 -21.68 -14.25
C ASP A 87 -23.68 -20.94 -14.44
N LYS A 88 -23.82 -19.72 -13.90
CA LYS A 88 -25.06 -18.93 -13.92
C LYS A 88 -24.80 -17.47 -14.30
N MET A 89 -24.01 -17.27 -15.36
CA MET A 89 -23.57 -15.95 -15.81
C MET A 89 -24.72 -15.01 -16.21
N ASP A 90 -25.88 -15.56 -16.59
CA ASP A 90 -27.11 -14.80 -16.86
C ASP A 90 -27.67 -14.08 -15.63
N GLN A 91 -27.29 -14.52 -14.42
CA GLN A 91 -27.68 -13.91 -13.15
C GLN A 91 -26.66 -12.85 -12.68
N LEU A 92 -25.51 -12.73 -13.34
CA LEU A 92 -24.47 -11.76 -12.99
C LEU A 92 -24.55 -10.54 -13.92
N ASN A 93 -24.87 -9.37 -13.35
CA ASN A 93 -24.76 -8.12 -14.09
C ASN A 93 -23.28 -7.72 -14.24
N LEU A 94 -22.68 -8.09 -15.37
CA LEU A 94 -21.28 -7.79 -15.65
C LEU A 94 -21.08 -6.33 -16.05
N THR A 95 -20.11 -5.68 -15.41
CA THR A 95 -19.62 -4.37 -15.87
C THR A 95 -19.13 -4.44 -17.31
N ALA A 96 -19.27 -3.34 -18.06
CA ALA A 96 -18.91 -3.30 -19.48
C ALA A 96 -17.46 -3.76 -19.76
N LYS A 97 -16.53 -3.49 -18.83
CA LYS A 97 -15.13 -3.89 -18.96
C LYS A 97 -14.94 -5.39 -18.80
N ILE A 98 -15.52 -6.00 -17.77
CA ILE A 98 -15.40 -7.45 -17.56
C ILE A 98 -16.16 -8.20 -18.66
N ALA A 99 -17.35 -7.73 -19.05
CA ALA A 99 -18.10 -8.29 -20.16
C ALA A 99 -17.29 -8.27 -21.48
N LYS A 100 -16.53 -7.20 -21.74
CA LYS A 100 -15.64 -7.12 -22.90
C LYS A 100 -14.52 -8.17 -22.84
N THR A 101 -13.87 -8.33 -21.69
CA THR A 101 -12.80 -9.33 -21.50
C THR A 101 -13.33 -10.76 -21.58
N LEU A 102 -14.55 -10.99 -21.08
CA LEU A 102 -15.20 -12.30 -21.13
C LEU A 102 -15.46 -12.77 -22.57
N LYS A 103 -15.81 -11.85 -23.48
CA LYS A 103 -15.98 -12.17 -24.91
C LYS A 103 -14.73 -12.79 -25.53
N SER A 104 -13.53 -12.37 -25.11
CA SER A 104 -12.27 -12.96 -25.59
C SER A 104 -11.86 -14.20 -24.81
N GLU A 105 -11.97 -14.19 -23.49
CA GLU A 105 -11.46 -15.29 -22.65
C GLU A 105 -12.38 -16.51 -22.59
N LYS A 106 -13.69 -16.32 -22.80
CA LYS A 106 -14.76 -17.33 -22.74
C LYS A 106 -14.92 -18.05 -21.39
N VAL A 107 -14.10 -17.72 -20.39
CA VAL A 107 -14.12 -18.26 -19.03
C VAL A 107 -14.13 -17.09 -18.05
N LEU A 108 -15.07 -17.11 -17.10
CA LEU A 108 -15.27 -16.01 -16.14
C LEU A 108 -14.01 -15.73 -15.33
N TYR A 109 -13.42 -16.74 -14.68
CA TYR A 109 -12.15 -16.62 -13.97
C TYR A 109 -11.06 -15.89 -14.79
N LYS A 110 -10.84 -16.30 -16.05
CA LYS A 110 -9.83 -15.68 -16.92
C LYS A 110 -10.14 -14.22 -17.23
N ALA A 111 -11.43 -13.88 -17.36
CA ALA A 111 -11.84 -12.50 -17.54
C ALA A 111 -11.59 -11.66 -16.28
N LEU A 112 -11.88 -12.21 -15.10
CA LEU A 112 -11.64 -11.57 -13.80
C LEU A 112 -10.14 -11.39 -13.52
N ASP A 113 -9.32 -12.38 -13.86
CA ASP A 113 -7.86 -12.35 -13.68
C ASP A 113 -7.20 -11.21 -14.48
N LYS A 114 -7.66 -10.97 -15.72
CA LYS A 114 -7.18 -9.88 -16.58
C LYS A 114 -7.74 -8.50 -16.23
N THR A 115 -8.61 -8.41 -15.22
CA THR A 115 -9.29 -7.18 -14.85
C THR A 115 -8.48 -6.39 -13.83
N LEU A 116 -8.41 -5.06 -14.00
CA LEU A 116 -7.78 -4.16 -13.04
C LEU A 116 -8.54 -4.19 -11.71
N PHE A 117 -7.84 -4.02 -10.59
CA PHE A 117 -8.48 -4.05 -9.28
C PHE A 117 -9.63 -3.03 -9.14
N SER A 118 -9.49 -1.83 -9.72
CA SER A 118 -10.57 -0.84 -9.74
C SER A 118 -11.85 -1.32 -10.43
N ASP A 119 -11.69 -2.13 -11.47
CA ASP A 119 -12.80 -2.67 -12.27
C ASP A 119 -13.42 -3.88 -11.58
N LEU A 120 -12.60 -4.67 -10.86
CA LEU A 120 -13.08 -5.71 -9.96
C LEU A 120 -13.89 -5.12 -8.80
N ILE A 121 -13.43 -4.02 -8.19
CA ILE A 121 -14.20 -3.28 -7.19
C ILE A 121 -15.50 -2.76 -7.79
N ALA A 122 -15.49 -2.19 -9.00
CA ALA A 122 -16.72 -1.76 -9.66
C ALA A 122 -17.71 -2.92 -9.83
N GLN A 123 -17.23 -4.11 -10.18
CA GLN A 123 -18.06 -5.30 -10.28
C GLN A 123 -18.68 -5.72 -8.94
N VAL A 124 -17.92 -5.65 -7.85
CA VAL A 124 -18.42 -5.92 -6.50
C VAL A 124 -19.53 -4.96 -6.11
N LEU A 125 -19.41 -3.67 -6.48
CA LEU A 125 -20.43 -2.66 -6.19
C LEU A 125 -21.75 -2.90 -6.94
N ASP A 126 -21.74 -3.69 -8.01
CA ASP A 126 -22.93 -4.07 -8.80
C ASP A 126 -23.52 -5.42 -8.33
N LEU A 127 -22.93 -6.09 -7.33
CA LEU A 127 -23.47 -7.32 -6.73
C LEU A 127 -24.63 -7.02 -5.77
N SER A 128 -25.35 -8.08 -5.39
CA SER A 128 -26.39 -7.98 -4.37
C SER A 128 -25.81 -7.69 -2.98
N GLU A 129 -26.63 -7.13 -2.08
CA GLU A 129 -26.22 -6.90 -0.68
C GLU A 129 -25.81 -8.21 0.01
N GLU A 130 -26.49 -9.32 -0.29
CA GLU A 130 -26.16 -10.65 0.24
C GLU A 130 -24.77 -11.11 -0.20
N ASP A 131 -24.44 -10.93 -1.48
CA ASP A 131 -23.12 -11.29 -1.99
C ASP A 131 -22.03 -10.44 -1.34
N ILE A 132 -22.27 -9.12 -1.27
CA ILE A 132 -21.34 -8.16 -0.66
C ILE A 132 -21.10 -8.52 0.81
N HIS A 133 -22.17 -8.83 1.55
CA HIS A 133 -22.06 -9.26 2.95
C HIS A 133 -21.32 -10.60 3.07
N THR A 134 -21.46 -11.50 2.11
CA THR A 134 -20.71 -12.76 2.10
C THR A 134 -19.22 -12.54 1.85
N ILE A 135 -18.86 -11.61 0.96
CA ILE A 135 -17.44 -11.25 0.71
C ILE A 135 -16.86 -10.54 1.94
N PHE A 136 -17.63 -9.65 2.57
CA PHE A 136 -17.22 -8.78 3.67
C PHE A 136 -18.14 -8.91 4.91
N PRO A 137 -18.12 -10.05 5.62
CA PRO A 137 -19.10 -10.33 6.68
C PRO A 137 -18.91 -9.46 7.92
N ASP A 138 -17.67 -9.07 8.21
CA ASP A 138 -17.30 -8.35 9.44
C ASP A 138 -17.21 -6.82 9.25
N THR A 139 -17.68 -6.31 8.10
CA THR A 139 -17.50 -4.91 7.70
C THR A 139 -18.82 -4.21 7.46
N ILE A 140 -18.97 -2.98 7.95
CA ILE A 140 -20.03 -2.09 7.47
C ILE A 140 -19.67 -1.71 6.04
N PHE A 141 -20.46 -2.17 5.08
CA PHE A 141 -20.20 -1.94 3.67
C PHE A 141 -20.43 -0.47 3.31
N GLU A 142 -19.40 0.14 2.71
CA GLU A 142 -19.45 1.50 2.20
C GLU A 142 -18.74 1.55 0.84
N PRO A 143 -19.42 1.93 -0.27
CA PRO A 143 -18.79 2.00 -1.59
C PRO A 143 -17.56 2.90 -1.63
N LYS A 144 -17.53 3.94 -0.79
CA LYS A 144 -16.39 4.86 -0.65
C LYS A 144 -15.14 4.13 -0.13
N ASN A 145 -15.31 3.19 0.80
CA ASN A 145 -14.22 2.42 1.38
C ASN A 145 -13.58 1.49 0.35
N LEU A 146 -14.36 0.78 -0.46
CA LEU A 146 -13.81 -0.07 -1.52
C LEU A 146 -13.08 0.75 -2.60
N LYS A 147 -13.61 1.93 -2.96
CA LYS A 147 -12.91 2.85 -3.87
C LYS A 147 -11.58 3.34 -3.29
N ALA A 148 -11.48 3.50 -1.98
CA ALA A 148 -10.23 3.84 -1.30
C ALA A 148 -9.22 2.69 -1.31
N LEU A 149 -9.67 1.43 -1.15
CA LEU A 149 -8.79 0.26 -1.33
C LEU A 149 -8.21 0.19 -2.74
N ALA A 150 -9.00 0.53 -3.78
CA ALA A 150 -8.49 0.59 -5.14
C ALA A 150 -7.38 1.64 -5.31
N GLU A 151 -7.51 2.80 -4.66
CA GLU A 151 -6.46 3.83 -4.67
C GLU A 151 -5.21 3.39 -3.90
N LEU A 152 -5.37 2.80 -2.71
CA LEU A 152 -4.27 2.24 -1.93
C LEU A 152 -3.47 1.20 -2.74
N ARG A 153 -4.18 0.29 -3.42
CA ARG A 153 -3.58 -0.72 -4.31
C ARG A 153 -2.80 -0.07 -5.46
N ASN A 154 -3.34 0.98 -6.08
CA ASN A 154 -2.65 1.71 -7.14
C ASN A 154 -1.37 2.38 -6.62
N ALA A 155 -1.44 3.06 -5.47
CA ALA A 155 -0.27 3.69 -4.85
C ALA A 155 0.84 2.67 -4.56
N VAL A 156 0.49 1.49 -4.02
CA VAL A 156 1.42 0.38 -3.76
C VAL A 156 2.03 -0.13 -5.07
N SER A 157 1.20 -0.41 -6.08
CA SER A 157 1.63 -0.98 -7.37
C SER A 157 2.53 -0.02 -8.17
N HIS A 158 2.31 1.29 -8.03
CA HIS A 158 3.16 2.32 -8.64
C HIS A 158 4.42 2.64 -7.81
N ASN A 159 4.71 1.88 -6.75
CA ASN A 159 5.84 2.10 -5.85
C ASN A 159 5.90 3.54 -5.30
N ARG A 160 4.74 4.16 -5.05
CA ARG A 160 4.68 5.50 -4.45
C ARG A 160 5.25 5.46 -3.03
N PHE A 161 5.86 6.56 -2.61
CA PHE A 161 6.27 6.75 -1.21
C PHE A 161 5.01 7.06 -0.38
N LEU A 162 4.49 6.07 0.32
CA LEU A 162 3.15 6.10 0.93
C LEU A 162 3.08 7.05 2.12
N LEU A 163 4.15 7.16 2.90
CA LEU A 163 4.19 8.03 4.08
C LEU A 163 3.94 9.51 3.78
N ASN A 164 4.19 9.95 2.54
CA ASN A 164 3.93 11.32 2.07
C ASN A 164 2.98 11.36 0.84
N TYR A 165 2.21 10.30 0.61
CA TYR A 165 1.24 10.25 -0.49
C TYR A 165 -0.05 10.92 -0.06
N LEU A 166 -0.42 12.01 -0.75
CA LEU A 166 -1.56 12.87 -0.39
C LEU A 166 -2.85 12.55 -1.16
N ASP A 167 -2.76 11.72 -2.21
CA ASP A 167 -3.89 11.44 -3.12
C ASP A 167 -4.70 10.21 -2.70
N PHE A 168 -4.47 9.69 -1.49
CA PHE A 168 -5.32 8.66 -0.93
C PHE A 168 -6.77 9.13 -0.87
N LYS A 169 -7.70 8.26 -1.28
CA LYS A 169 -9.12 8.56 -1.14
C LYS A 169 -9.53 8.44 0.32
N GLU A 170 -10.47 9.30 0.69
CA GLU A 170 -11.11 9.23 1.98
C GLU A 170 -11.92 7.93 2.14
N CYS A 171 -11.88 7.37 3.34
CA CYS A 171 -12.72 6.25 3.75
C CYS A 171 -13.33 6.51 5.14
N ASN A 172 -14.39 5.78 5.46
CA ASN A 172 -15.07 5.83 6.75
C ASN A 172 -14.43 4.81 7.71
N ILE A 173 -13.94 5.28 8.86
CA ILE A 173 -13.36 4.46 9.94
C ILE A 173 -13.99 4.88 11.26
N ASP A 174 -14.75 3.98 11.91
CA ASP A 174 -15.32 4.17 13.25
C ASP A 174 -15.99 5.54 13.47
N SER A 175 -16.76 6.02 12.48
CA SER A 175 -17.45 7.32 12.43
C SER A 175 -16.62 8.54 12.00
N SER A 176 -15.35 8.36 11.66
CA SER A 176 -14.48 9.39 11.09
C SER A 176 -14.29 9.22 9.59
N ILE A 177 -14.14 10.33 8.86
CA ILE A 177 -13.77 10.33 7.45
C ILE A 177 -12.32 10.80 7.35
N SER A 178 -11.44 10.01 6.74
CA SER A 178 -10.04 10.38 6.57
C SER A 178 -9.44 9.75 5.32
N GLY A 179 -8.62 10.53 4.61
CA GLY A 179 -7.77 10.07 3.51
C GLY A 179 -6.32 9.80 3.94
N SER A 180 -6.03 9.65 5.23
CA SER A 180 -4.67 9.35 5.67
C SER A 180 -4.24 7.93 5.29
N LEU A 181 -2.92 7.69 5.26
CA LEU A 181 -2.38 6.33 5.15
C LEU A 181 -2.89 5.45 6.29
N HIS A 182 -2.90 5.95 7.53
CA HIS A 182 -3.43 5.22 8.69
C HIS A 182 -4.88 4.78 8.47
N ALA A 183 -5.76 5.70 8.05
CA ALA A 183 -7.16 5.38 7.76
C ALA A 183 -7.31 4.34 6.64
N ASN A 184 -6.52 4.45 5.57
CA ASN A 184 -6.54 3.49 4.46
C ASN A 184 -6.00 2.11 4.86
N LEU A 185 -5.02 2.04 5.75
CA LEU A 185 -4.53 0.79 6.33
C LEU A 185 -5.60 0.14 7.22
N THR A 186 -6.23 0.92 8.10
CA THR A 186 -7.35 0.44 8.94
C THR A 186 -8.55 0.01 8.09
N ASN A 187 -8.82 0.73 7.01
CA ASN A 187 -9.85 0.36 6.04
C ASN A 187 -9.58 -1.03 5.45
N LEU A 188 -8.34 -1.28 4.99
CA LEU A 188 -7.94 -2.60 4.50
C LEU A 188 -8.09 -3.65 5.59
N ALA A 189 -7.58 -3.39 6.80
CA ALA A 189 -7.71 -4.31 7.93
C ALA A 189 -9.17 -4.71 8.17
N ASN A 190 -10.10 -3.76 8.10
CA ASN A 190 -11.52 -3.99 8.30
C ASN A 190 -12.19 -4.81 7.18
N HIS A 191 -11.61 -4.88 5.98
CA HIS A 191 -12.11 -5.70 4.86
C HIS A 191 -11.44 -7.09 4.78
N LEU A 192 -10.58 -7.43 5.73
CA LEU A 192 -9.98 -8.74 5.86
C LEU A 192 -10.73 -9.55 6.91
N GLU A 193 -10.77 -10.88 6.73
CA GLU A 193 -11.32 -11.80 7.74
C GLU A 193 -10.56 -11.70 9.06
N LYS A 194 -11.24 -11.94 10.17
CA LYS A 194 -10.71 -11.73 11.53
C LYS A 194 -9.27 -12.24 11.77
N SER A 195 -8.94 -13.46 11.36
CA SER A 195 -7.60 -14.04 11.54
C SER A 195 -6.54 -13.37 10.66
N ILE A 196 -6.90 -13.04 9.42
CA ILE A 196 -6.06 -12.36 8.44
C ILE A 196 -5.85 -10.90 8.85
N LYS A 197 -6.90 -10.22 9.32
CA LYS A 197 -6.87 -8.86 9.89
C LYS A 197 -5.83 -8.76 11.01
N GLN A 198 -5.87 -9.67 12.00
CA GLN A 198 -4.90 -9.63 13.09
C GLN A 198 -3.47 -9.83 12.60
N SER A 199 -3.27 -10.74 11.64
CA SER A 199 -1.96 -10.97 11.03
C SER A 199 -1.45 -9.72 10.29
N PHE A 200 -2.33 -9.06 9.53
CA PHE A 200 -2.02 -7.80 8.83
C PHE A 200 -1.59 -6.71 9.80
N ILE A 201 -2.38 -6.47 10.86
CA ILE A 201 -2.07 -5.48 11.90
C ILE A 201 -0.70 -5.75 12.53
N ASN A 202 -0.45 -7.01 12.90
CA ASN A 202 0.83 -7.40 13.50
C ASN A 202 2.01 -7.16 12.54
N GLU A 203 1.88 -7.50 11.26
CA GLU A 203 2.92 -7.28 10.25
C GLU A 203 3.18 -5.79 9.98
N ILE A 204 2.13 -4.97 9.90
CA ILE A 204 2.29 -3.51 9.77
C ILE A 204 3.02 -2.93 10.99
N ASN A 205 2.58 -3.27 12.20
CA ASN A 205 3.19 -2.76 13.43
C ASN A 205 4.66 -3.21 13.56
N SER A 206 4.99 -4.40 13.07
CA SER A 206 6.35 -4.95 13.06
C SER A 206 7.28 -4.31 12.02
N CYS A 207 6.75 -3.61 11.00
CA CYS A 207 7.59 -2.99 9.96
C CYS A 207 8.61 -1.97 10.53
N SER A 208 8.31 -1.39 11.70
CA SER A 208 9.17 -0.40 12.35
C SER A 208 10.32 -1.01 13.18
N ALA A 209 10.29 -2.33 13.40
CA ALA A 209 11.29 -3.04 14.17
C ALA A 209 12.62 -3.13 13.40
N PHE A 210 13.71 -3.24 14.16
CA PHE A 210 15.01 -3.62 13.61
C PHE A 210 14.98 -5.10 13.23
N GLU A 211 15.44 -5.43 12.02
CA GLU A 211 15.60 -6.80 11.56
C GLU A 211 17.11 -7.13 11.48
N GLU A 212 17.53 -8.38 11.70
CA GLU A 212 18.98 -8.74 11.70
C GLU A 212 19.68 -8.34 10.38
N HIS A 213 18.95 -8.42 9.26
CA HIS A 213 19.48 -7.99 7.98
C HIS A 213 19.62 -6.47 7.82
N ASP A 214 19.03 -5.67 8.72
CA ASP A 214 19.32 -4.24 8.82
C ASP A 214 20.78 -3.97 9.20
N GLY A 215 21.41 -4.92 9.90
CA GLY A 215 22.85 -4.93 10.22
C GLY A 215 23.70 -5.78 9.27
N SER A 216 23.14 -6.35 8.20
CA SER A 216 23.86 -7.28 7.31
C SER A 216 24.82 -6.62 6.31
N SER A 217 25.71 -7.47 5.78
CA SER A 217 26.89 -7.28 4.92
C SER A 217 26.72 -6.53 3.59
N ASN A 218 25.60 -5.83 3.35
CA ASN A 218 25.49 -4.94 2.19
C ASN A 218 26.36 -3.68 2.44
N PRO A 219 27.40 -3.42 1.63
CA PRO A 219 28.31 -2.31 1.86
C PRO A 219 27.62 -0.93 1.76
N PHE A 220 26.47 -0.86 1.11
CA PHE A 220 25.69 0.37 0.94
C PHE A 220 24.56 0.53 1.98
N GLN A 221 24.41 -0.40 2.92
CA GLN A 221 23.40 -0.32 3.98
C GLN A 221 23.78 0.76 5.02
N THR A 222 22.85 1.66 5.34
CA THR A 222 22.98 2.59 6.47
C THR A 222 22.40 1.99 7.74
N GLU A 223 22.83 2.50 8.89
CA GLU A 223 22.25 2.16 10.20
C GLU A 223 20.72 2.36 10.19
N TRP A 224 19.99 1.50 10.90
CA TRP A 224 18.54 1.63 11.06
C TRP A 224 18.23 2.63 12.18
N ILE A 225 17.97 3.87 11.78
CA ILE A 225 17.54 4.95 12.67
C ILE A 225 16.21 5.47 12.13
N LEU A 226 15.10 4.85 12.54
CA LEU A 226 13.76 5.28 12.15
C LEU A 226 13.23 6.32 13.15
N PRO A 227 12.94 7.56 12.73
CA PRO A 227 12.34 8.56 13.60
C PRO A 227 11.04 8.07 14.23
N THR A 228 10.80 8.36 15.51
CA THR A 228 9.62 7.85 16.21
C THR A 228 8.31 8.43 15.67
N PHE A 229 8.33 9.68 15.21
CA PHE A 229 7.16 10.38 14.69
C PHE A 229 6.66 9.87 13.33
N VAL A 230 7.44 9.06 12.60
CA VAL A 230 7.00 8.45 11.34
C VAL A 230 6.35 7.08 11.52
N LYS A 231 6.43 6.50 12.72
CA LYS A 231 5.94 5.14 13.00
C LYS A 231 4.42 5.12 12.98
N ILE A 232 3.86 4.23 12.17
CA ILE A 232 2.43 3.92 12.16
C ILE A 232 2.17 2.76 13.11
N VAL A 233 1.12 2.91 13.92
CA VAL A 233 0.57 1.85 14.77
C VAL A 233 -0.91 1.68 14.44
N LEU A 234 -1.29 0.47 14.06
CA LEU A 234 -2.67 0.03 13.83
C LEU A 234 -3.23 -0.68 15.05
#